data_AF-A0A9W6YMA7-F1
#
_entry.id   AF-A0A9W6YMA7-F1
#
_cell.length_a   1.000
_cell.length_b   1.000
_cell.length_c   1.000
_cell.angle_alpha   90.00
_cell.angle_beta   90.00
_cell.angle_gamma   90.00
#
_symmetry.space_group_name_H-M   'P 1'
#
loop_
_entity.id
_entity.type
_entity.pdbx_description
1 polymer ?
#
loop_
_entity_poly.entity_id
_entity_poly.type
_entity_poly.pdbx_seq_one_letter_code
_entity_poly.pdbx_strand_id
1 'polypeptide(L)' 'MTKNPVNHGRAKHIVIKYHHIRGEVKREEVIVEYCETKTMLADIMTKGLAGLRHKELTTALGIHACSH' A
#
# COMPACT_ATOMS: atom_id res chain seq x y z
N MET A 1 -15.06 31.11 -0.76
CA MET A 1 -15.26 30.19 0.38
C MET A 1 -15.91 28.92 -0.14
N THR A 2 -15.19 27.81 -0.15
CA THR A 2 -15.53 26.61 -0.91
C THR A 2 -16.67 25.83 -0.24
N LYS A 3 -17.79 25.74 -0.96
CA LYS A 3 -19.01 25.00 -0.63
C LYS A 3 -18.73 23.49 -0.75
N ASN A 4 -18.28 22.83 0.33
CA ASN A 4 -18.53 21.43 0.72
C ASN A 4 -17.39 20.93 1.64
N PRO A 5 -17.56 20.99 2.98
CA PRO A 5 -16.51 20.65 3.94
C PRO A 5 -16.08 19.18 3.92
N VAL A 6 -16.95 18.28 3.46
CA VAL A 6 -16.70 16.82 3.43
C VAL A 6 -15.63 16.45 2.39
N ASN A 7 -15.68 17.07 1.20
CA ASN A 7 -14.68 16.82 0.16
C ASN A 7 -13.34 17.48 0.44
N HIS A 8 -13.31 18.56 1.23
CA HIS A 8 -12.07 19.24 1.59
C HIS A 8 -11.15 18.35 2.43
N GLY A 9 -11.68 17.53 3.34
CA GLY A 9 -10.88 16.60 4.14
C GLY A 9 -10.15 15.57 3.28
N ARG A 10 -10.88 14.84 2.41
CA ARG A 10 -10.31 13.81 1.53
C ARG A 10 -9.28 14.40 0.55
N ALA A 11 -9.57 15.56 -0.04
CA ALA A 11 -8.65 16.25 -0.93
C ALA A 11 -7.36 16.68 -0.20
N LYS A 12 -7.47 17.20 1.04
CA LYS A 12 -6.30 17.54 1.87
C LYS A 12 -5.41 16.33 2.12
N HIS A 13 -5.98 15.18 2.48
CA HIS A 13 -5.19 13.97 2.72
C HIS A 13 -4.42 13.50 1.47
N ILE A 14 -5.04 13.62 0.28
CA ILE A 14 -4.35 13.30 -0.98
C ILE A 14 -3.20 14.29 -1.24
N VAL A 15 -3.47 15.59 -1.11
CA VAL A 15 -2.47 16.65 -1.32
C VAL A 15 -1.26 16.47 -0.40
N ILE A 16 -1.49 16.21 0.89
CA ILE A 16 -0.42 16.03 1.89
C ILE A 16 0.45 14.81 1.53
N LYS A 17 -0.17 13.65 1.27
CA LYS A 17 0.54 12.42 0.93
C LYS A 17 1.33 12.57 -0.38
N TYR A 18 0.73 13.21 -1.39
CA TYR A 18 1.38 13.44 -2.68
C TYR A 18 2.64 14.29 -2.53
N HIS A 19 2.56 15.41 -1.81
CA HIS A 19 3.72 16.29 -1.63
C HIS A 19 4.84 15.63 -0.84
N HIS A 20 4.49 14.85 0.19
CA HIS A 20 5.46 14.09 0.97
C HIS A 20 6.20 13.07 0.09
N ILE A 21 5.47 12.16 -0.58
CA ILE A 21 6.08 11.12 -1.44
C ILE A 21 6.95 11.75 -2.54
N ARG A 22 6.48 12.83 -3.18
CA ARG A 22 7.26 13.54 -4.20
C ARG A 22 8.55 14.12 -3.63
N GLY A 23 8.54 14.55 -2.38
CA GLY A 23 9.73 15.00 -1.65
C GLY A 23 10.72 13.87 -1.42
N GLU A 24 10.26 12.69 -1.01
CA GLU A 24 11.11 11.49 -0.80
C GLU A 24 11.75 11.03 -2.12
N VAL A 25 10.97 10.96 -3.19
CA VAL A 25 11.47 10.58 -4.53
C VAL A 25 12.53 11.56 -5.03
N LYS A 26 12.32 12.87 -4.82
CA LYS A 26 13.32 13.89 -5.19
C LYS A 26 14.63 13.80 -4.42
N ARG A 27 14.58 13.26 -3.20
CA ARG A 27 15.78 13.00 -2.39
C ARG A 27 16.42 11.65 -2.70
N GLU A 28 15.84 10.90 -3.65
CA GLU A 28 16.29 9.56 -4.06
C GLU A 28 16.23 8.52 -2.93
N GLU A 29 15.54 8.83 -1.83
CA GLU A 29 15.33 7.93 -0.68
C GLU A 29 14.28 6.85 -0.99
N VAL A 30 13.41 7.11 -1.97
CA VAL A 30 12.33 6.20 -2.38
C VAL A 30 12.21 6.17 -3.91
N ILE A 31 12.07 4.97 -4.46
CA ILE A 31 11.72 4.74 -5.86
C ILE A 31 10.26 4.28 -5.92
N VAL A 32 9.48 4.85 -6.83
CA VAL A 32 8.07 4.47 -7.03
C VAL A 32 7.95 3.60 -8.27
N GLU A 33 7.57 2.34 -8.06
CA GLU A 33 7.35 1.37 -9.12
C GLU A 33 5.93 0.81 -9.05
N TYR A 34 5.38 0.49 -10.22
CA TYR A 34 4.10 -0.21 -10.28
C TYR A 34 4.30 -1.69 -9.92
N CYS A 35 3.47 -2.17 -9.00
CA CYS A 35 3.39 -3.58 -8.62
C CYS A 35 1.96 -4.06 -8.84
N GLU A 36 1.80 -5.18 -9.55
CA GLU A 36 0.48 -5.77 -9.75
C GLU A 36 -0.13 -6.22 -8.43
N THR A 37 -1.44 -6.07 -8.27
CA THR A 37 -2.17 -6.54 -7.07
C THR A 37 -1.92 -8.03 -6.78
N LYS A 38 -1.66 -8.82 -7.83
CA LYS A 38 -1.36 -10.26 -7.72
C LYS A 38 0.02 -10.56 -7.12
N THR A 39 0.93 -9.60 -7.09
CA THR A 39 2.29 -9.77 -6.57
C THR A 39 2.63 -8.82 -5.42
N MET A 40 1.69 -7.94 -5.02
CA MET A 40 1.85 -7.02 -3.90
C MET A 40 1.87 -7.75 -2.55
N LEU A 41 3.05 -8.19 -2.10
CA LEU A 41 3.25 -8.92 -0.84
C LEU A 41 2.76 -8.14 0.40
N ALA A 42 2.82 -6.80 0.36
CA ALA A 42 2.33 -5.92 1.43
C ALA A 42 0.83 -6.08 1.72
N ASP A 43 0.06 -6.66 0.79
CA ASP A 43 -1.37 -6.91 0.98
C ASP A 43 -1.66 -7.85 2.15
N ILE A 44 -0.74 -8.74 2.52
CA ILE A 44 -0.89 -9.63 3.68
C ILE A 44 -1.09 -8.82 4.97
N MET A 45 -0.34 -7.72 5.11
CA MET A 45 -0.32 -6.92 6.34
C MET A 45 -1.35 -5.80 6.36
N THR A 46 -1.91 -5.45 5.19
CA THR A 46 -2.75 -4.25 5.03
C THR A 46 -4.21 -4.57 4.70
N LYS A 47 -4.53 -5.83 4.34
CA LYS A 47 -5.87 -6.24 3.90
C LYS A 47 -6.30 -7.56 4.56
N GLY A 48 -7.61 -7.69 4.79
CA GLY A 48 -8.24 -8.99 5.07
C GLY A 48 -8.41 -9.78 3.77
N LEU A 49 -7.47 -10.67 3.46
CA LEU A 49 -7.47 -11.45 2.22
C LEU A 49 -8.26 -12.77 2.37
N ALA A 50 -8.86 -13.23 1.26
CA ALA A 50 -9.43 -14.58 1.21
C ALA A 50 -8.35 -15.65 1.43
N GLY A 51 -8.71 -16.77 2.07
CA GLY A 51 -7.74 -17.79 2.53
C GLY A 51 -6.79 -18.28 1.44
N LEU A 52 -7.27 -18.52 0.22
CA LEU A 52 -6.44 -18.92 -0.92
C LEU A 52 -5.38 -17.87 -1.23
N ARG A 53 -5.80 -16.61 -1.36
CA ARG A 53 -4.93 -15.48 -1.68
C ARG A 53 -3.91 -15.20 -0.58
N HIS A 54 -4.34 -15.30 0.68
CA HIS A 54 -3.46 -15.19 1.83
C HIS A 54 -2.38 -16.27 1.79
N LYS A 55 -2.75 -17.54 1.52
CA LYS A 55 -1.80 -18.66 1.43
C LYS A 55 -0.78 -18.50 0.31
N GLU A 56 -1.22 -18.07 -0.87
CA GLU A 56 -0.33 -17.74 -2.00
C GLU A 56 0.74 -16.71 -1.60
N LEU A 57 0.30 -15.58 -1.04
CA LEU A 57 1.21 -14.51 -0.65
C LEU A 57 2.10 -14.90 0.55
N THR A 58 1.57 -15.68 1.50
CA THR A 58 2.33 -16.22 2.66
C THR A 58 3.47 -17.13 2.17
N THR A 59 3.18 -17.97 1.18
CA THR A 59 4.18 -18.83 0.54
C THR A 59 5.23 -18.00 -0.20
N ALA A 60 4.80 -16.97 -0.95
CA ALA A 60 5.70 -16.06 -1.65
C ALA A 60 6.59 -15.23 -0.69
N LEU A 61 6.15 -15.01 0.55
CA LEU A 61 6.92 -14.36 1.61
C LEU A 61 7.87 -15.33 2.34
N GLY A 62 7.86 -16.63 2.00
CA GLY A 62 8.69 -17.66 2.65
C GLY A 62 8.16 -18.11 4.01
N ILE A 63 6.92 -17.77 4.36
CA ILE A 63 6.29 -18.24 5.59
C ILE A 63 5.74 -19.64 5.33
N HIS A 64 6.41 -20.64 5.88
CA HIS A 64 6.01 -22.04 5.81
C HIS A 64 5.57 -22.53 7.19
N ALA A 65 4.57 -23.41 7.23
CA ALA A 65 4.27 -24.14 8.46
C ALA A 65 5.44 -25.08 8.75
N CYS A 66 6.03 -25.00 9.95
CA CYS A 66 7.02 -25.97 10.40
C CYS A 66 6.40 -27.37 10.37
N SER A 67 6.98 -28.24 9.54
CA SER A 67 6.73 -29.68 9.63
C SER A 67 7.50 -30.19 10.84
N HIS A 68 6.79 -30.76 11.82
CA HIS A 68 7.39 -31.61 12.85
C HIS A 68 7.62 -33.00 12.27
#